data_AF-A0A1H2XU47-F1
#
_entry.id   AF-A0A1H2XU47-F1
#
_cell.length_a   1.000
_cell.length_b   1.000
_cell.length_c   1.000
_cell.angle_alpha   90.00
_cell.angle_beta   90.00
_cell.angle_gamma   90.00
#
_symmetry.space_group_name_H-M   'P 1'
#
loop_
_entity.id
_entity.type
_entity.pdbx_description
1 polymer ?
#
loop_
_entity_poly.entity_id
_entity_poly.type
_entity_poly.pdbx_seq_one_letter_code
_entity_poly.pdbx_strand_id
1 'polypeptide(L)'
;MLKKQDILSRTEGGLQVFQHYLQGSWRVGKNFKNPFYDDKNASCNIYKDRQGIYKMKDFGNDTFRGDCFFLVGYLYQLDCRNASDFIEILKIINRDLHLGLEESTSIITQKPQIPPTITIESTQVESKKPISYQFTQKPFTQEELAYWQQYGITQEILSKYNVISLQSYSSTNKDGKPYTITSTYNEWMFAYLFKKHLKVYRPFSKLRFLYGGNPENYCFGESQLPLQGDILFITAGEKDVMSLASRGFSAICFNSETAHIPLQKLQKLKMRFRHL
;
A
#
# COMPACT_ATOMS: atom_id res chain seq x y z
N MET A 1 -37.97 5.32 -19.41
CA MET A 1 -37.36 5.83 -18.16
C MET A 1 -36.00 5.18 -18.00
N LEU A 2 -34.93 5.97 -17.88
CA LEU A 2 -33.56 5.47 -17.68
C LEU A 2 -33.48 4.62 -16.41
N LYS A 3 -32.94 3.40 -16.51
CA LYS A 3 -32.75 2.51 -15.36
C LYS A 3 -31.26 2.27 -15.10
N LYS A 4 -30.93 2.03 -13.82
CA LYS A 4 -29.59 1.64 -13.37
C LYS A 4 -28.99 0.49 -14.20
N GLN A 5 -29.80 -0.53 -14.49
CA GLN A 5 -29.34 -1.71 -15.22
C GLN A 5 -28.97 -1.40 -16.68
N ASP A 6 -29.71 -0.50 -17.34
CA ASP A 6 -29.42 -0.12 -18.73
C ASP A 6 -28.05 0.55 -18.85
N ILE A 7 -27.71 1.43 -17.90
CA ILE A 7 -26.38 2.04 -17.81
C ILE A 7 -25.31 0.98 -17.57
N LEU A 8 -25.48 0.12 -16.57
CA LEU A 8 -24.49 -0.92 -16.24
C LEU A 8 -24.25 -1.87 -17.42
N SER A 9 -25.29 -2.29 -18.14
CA SER A 9 -25.18 -3.16 -19.31
C SER A 9 -24.46 -2.50 -20.48
N ARG A 10 -24.69 -1.20 -20.72
CA ARG A 10 -24.02 -0.46 -21.80
C ARG A 10 -22.58 -0.05 -21.48
N THR A 11 -22.17 -0.09 -20.21
CA THR A 11 -20.86 0.43 -19.74
C THR A 11 -19.95 -0.63 -19.14
N GLU A 12 -20.17 -1.90 -19.51
CA GLU A 12 -19.41 -3.05 -19.00
C GLU A 12 -19.41 -3.12 -17.46
N GLY A 13 -20.59 -3.08 -16.84
CA GLY A 13 -20.74 -3.10 -15.39
C GLY A 13 -20.25 -1.82 -14.70
N GLY A 14 -20.21 -0.70 -15.41
CA GLY A 14 -19.75 0.61 -14.91
C GLY A 14 -18.28 0.92 -15.14
N LEU A 15 -17.50 0.01 -15.75
CA LEU A 15 -16.07 0.23 -16.02
C LEU A 15 -15.82 1.43 -16.93
N GLN A 16 -16.60 1.56 -18.00
CA GLN A 16 -16.44 2.65 -18.97
C GLN A 16 -16.73 4.01 -18.34
N VAL A 17 -17.61 4.07 -17.35
CA VAL A 17 -17.89 5.29 -16.57
C VAL A 17 -16.66 5.69 -15.76
N PHE A 18 -16.04 4.73 -15.06
CA PHE A 18 -14.77 5.01 -14.37
C PHE A 18 -13.70 5.50 -15.34
N GLN A 19 -13.53 4.85 -16.50
CA GLN A 19 -12.52 5.25 -17.50
C GLN A 19 -12.77 6.65 -18.08
N HIS A 20 -14.03 7.04 -18.22
CA HIS A 20 -14.41 8.36 -18.72
C HIS A 20 -14.04 9.48 -17.73
N TYR A 21 -14.41 9.33 -16.45
CA TYR A 21 -14.24 10.38 -15.43
C TYR A 21 -12.89 10.35 -14.70
N LEU A 22 -12.28 9.17 -14.58
CA LEU A 22 -10.96 8.97 -14.02
C LEU A 22 -10.00 8.66 -15.17
N GLN A 23 -9.49 9.68 -15.85
CA GLN A 23 -8.58 9.48 -16.98
C GLN A 23 -7.16 9.26 -16.46
N GLY A 24 -6.37 8.36 -17.05
CA GLY A 24 -5.00 8.11 -16.63
C GLY A 24 -4.62 6.63 -16.67
N SER A 25 -3.41 6.30 -16.25
CA SER A 25 -2.84 4.95 -16.40
C SER A 25 -3.16 4.00 -15.25
N TRP A 26 -4.35 4.06 -14.66
CA TRP A 26 -4.77 3.08 -13.65
C TRP A 26 -5.21 1.77 -14.32
N ARG A 27 -5.22 0.68 -13.55
CA ARG A 27 -5.64 -0.65 -14.03
C ARG A 27 -6.55 -1.30 -13.01
N VAL A 28 -7.59 -1.98 -13.49
CA VAL A 28 -8.47 -2.79 -12.64
C VAL A 28 -7.64 -3.74 -11.78
N GLY A 29 -7.95 -3.78 -10.48
CA GLY A 29 -7.29 -4.63 -9.49
C GLY A 29 -5.91 -4.13 -9.04
N LYS A 30 -5.39 -3.03 -9.59
CA LYS A 30 -4.15 -2.39 -9.11
C LYS A 30 -4.46 -1.10 -8.38
N ASN A 31 -3.72 -0.84 -7.31
CA ASN A 31 -3.87 0.41 -6.59
C ASN A 31 -3.26 1.58 -7.38
N PHE A 32 -3.90 2.73 -7.28
CA PHE A 32 -3.46 4.03 -7.79
C PHE A 32 -3.71 5.09 -6.71
N LYS A 33 -3.13 6.28 -6.87
CA LYS A 33 -3.38 7.39 -5.95
C LYS A 33 -4.78 7.93 -6.17
N ASN A 34 -5.54 8.11 -5.10
CA ASN A 34 -6.84 8.78 -5.19
C ASN A 34 -6.63 10.24 -5.65
N PRO A 35 -7.23 10.69 -6.76
CA PRO A 35 -7.02 12.05 -7.23
C PRO A 35 -7.91 13.09 -6.52
N PHE A 36 -8.79 12.68 -5.60
CA PHE A 36 -9.74 13.56 -4.92
C PHE A 36 -9.19 14.21 -3.64
N TYR A 37 -7.96 13.88 -3.24
CA TYR A 37 -7.22 14.52 -2.15
C TYR A 37 -5.71 14.31 -2.32
N ASP A 38 -4.89 14.88 -1.43
CA ASP A 38 -3.43 14.63 -1.40
C ASP A 38 -3.12 13.20 -0.94
N ASP A 39 -3.32 12.22 -1.83
CA ASP A 39 -3.05 10.82 -1.56
C ASP A 39 -1.54 10.51 -1.68
N LYS A 40 -0.91 10.32 -0.52
CA LYS A 40 0.54 10.10 -0.42
C LYS A 40 0.95 8.71 -0.87
N ASN A 41 0.03 7.74 -0.86
CA ASN A 41 0.29 6.34 -1.22
C ASN A 41 -0.69 5.89 -2.31
N ALA A 42 -0.36 4.89 -3.12
CA ALA A 42 -1.36 4.31 -4.03
C ALA A 42 -2.37 3.49 -3.22
N SER A 43 -3.47 4.13 -2.82
CA SER A 43 -4.44 3.57 -1.86
C SER A 43 -5.84 3.36 -2.45
N CYS A 44 -6.15 3.91 -3.62
CA CYS A 44 -7.40 3.69 -4.33
C CYS A 44 -7.32 2.50 -5.30
N ASN A 45 -8.38 1.71 -5.41
CA ASN A 45 -8.47 0.55 -6.31
C ASN A 45 -9.84 0.48 -6.97
N ILE A 46 -9.87 0.12 -8.25
CA ILE A 46 -11.11 -0.23 -8.96
C ILE A 46 -11.11 -1.74 -9.20
N TYR A 47 -12.12 -2.44 -8.70
CA TYR A 47 -12.26 -3.90 -8.80
C TYR A 47 -13.68 -4.29 -9.22
N LYS A 48 -13.81 -5.47 -9.83
CA LYS A 48 -15.10 -6.05 -10.19
C LYS A 48 -15.62 -6.91 -9.03
N ASP A 49 -16.86 -6.69 -8.61
CA ASP A 49 -17.47 -7.50 -7.56
C ASP A 49 -18.06 -8.81 -8.11
N ARG A 50 -18.63 -9.65 -7.22
CA ARG A 50 -19.22 -10.94 -7.59
C ARG A 50 -20.46 -10.82 -8.48
N GLN A 51 -21.11 -9.66 -8.51
CA GLN A 51 -22.27 -9.36 -9.36
C GLN A 51 -21.85 -8.82 -10.72
N GLY A 52 -20.53 -8.69 -10.98
CA GLY A 52 -19.99 -8.16 -12.22
C GLY A 52 -19.99 -6.63 -12.29
N ILE A 53 -20.25 -5.93 -11.17
CA ILE A 53 -20.28 -4.46 -11.11
C ILE A 53 -18.92 -3.96 -10.63
N TYR A 54 -18.37 -2.97 -11.32
CA TYR A 54 -17.12 -2.33 -10.92
C TYR A 54 -17.36 -1.37 -9.76
N LYS A 55 -16.46 -1.43 -8.78
CA LYS A 55 -16.48 -0.61 -7.57
C LYS A 55 -15.11 0.00 -7.33
N MET A 56 -15.13 1.25 -6.87
CA MET A 56 -13.97 1.94 -6.33
C MET A 56 -13.93 1.72 -4.82
N LYS A 57 -12.75 1.41 -4.29
CA LYS A 57 -12.46 1.42 -2.86
C LYS A 57 -11.12 2.06 -2.63
N ASP A 58 -11.11 3.01 -1.72
CA ASP A 58 -9.92 3.63 -1.21
C ASP A 58 -9.57 3.12 0.20
N PHE A 59 -8.33 2.67 0.37
CA PHE A 59 -7.79 2.20 1.63
C PHE A 59 -7.16 3.33 2.46
N GLY A 60 -6.84 4.47 1.85
CA GLY A 60 -6.32 5.66 2.52
C GLY A 60 -7.43 6.54 3.10
N ASN A 61 -8.61 6.53 2.47
CA ASN A 61 -9.81 7.18 2.97
C ASN A 61 -11.08 6.34 2.69
N ASP A 62 -11.61 5.66 3.72
CA ASP A 62 -12.75 4.74 3.58
C ASP A 62 -14.06 5.44 3.14
N THR A 63 -14.13 6.78 3.17
CA THR A 63 -15.27 7.53 2.63
C THR A 63 -15.36 7.44 1.10
N PHE A 64 -14.24 7.16 0.40
CA PHE A 64 -14.20 6.98 -1.04
C PHE A 64 -14.45 5.51 -1.42
N ARG A 65 -15.70 5.08 -1.29
CA ARG A 65 -16.13 3.71 -1.60
C ARG A 65 -17.50 3.69 -2.27
N GLY A 66 -17.57 3.14 -3.48
CA GLY A 66 -18.84 3.05 -4.21
C GLY A 66 -18.73 2.49 -5.61
N ASP A 67 -19.86 2.38 -6.31
CA ASP A 67 -19.94 2.04 -7.72
C ASP A 67 -19.77 3.29 -8.62
N CYS A 68 -19.94 3.15 -9.93
CA CYS A 68 -19.78 4.27 -10.86
C CYS A 68 -20.77 5.42 -10.60
N PHE A 69 -21.95 5.15 -10.04
CA PHE A 69 -22.94 6.17 -9.72
C PHE A 69 -22.49 7.01 -8.53
N PHE A 70 -21.87 6.39 -7.53
CA PHE A 70 -21.24 7.11 -6.42
C PHE A 70 -20.16 8.10 -6.91
N LEU A 71 -19.31 7.67 -7.84
CA LEU A 71 -18.27 8.53 -8.42
C LEU A 71 -18.89 9.78 -9.09
N VAL A 72 -19.89 9.58 -9.95
CA VAL A 72 -20.55 10.69 -10.66
C VAL A 72 -21.33 11.57 -9.68
N GLY A 73 -22.01 10.98 -8.70
CA GLY A 73 -22.67 11.72 -7.63
C GLY A 73 -21.69 12.60 -6.86
N TYR A 74 -20.53 12.05 -6.50
CA TYR A 74 -19.46 12.80 -5.84
C TYR A 74 -18.95 13.98 -6.70
N LEU A 75 -18.67 13.74 -7.99
CA LEU A 75 -18.15 14.77 -8.92
C LEU A 75 -19.13 15.94 -9.13
N TYR A 76 -20.43 15.64 -9.15
CA TYR A 76 -21.49 16.62 -9.40
C TYR A 76 -22.23 17.07 -8.13
N GLN A 77 -21.74 16.68 -6.95
CA GLN A 77 -22.34 17.00 -5.64
C GLN A 77 -23.81 16.55 -5.50
N LEU A 78 -24.12 15.38 -6.03
CA LEU A 78 -25.45 14.73 -6.00
C LEU A 78 -25.44 13.51 -5.05
N ASP A 79 -26.55 13.27 -4.33
CA ASP A 79 -26.66 12.14 -3.40
C ASP A 79 -27.39 10.94 -4.03
N CYS A 80 -26.69 9.81 -4.17
CA CYS A 80 -27.27 8.57 -4.69
C CYS A 80 -28.45 8.02 -3.87
N ARG A 81 -28.63 8.46 -2.62
CA ARG A 81 -29.76 8.08 -1.76
C ARG A 81 -31.03 8.88 -2.07
N ASN A 82 -30.89 10.03 -2.71
CA ASN A 82 -31.99 10.86 -3.17
C ASN A 82 -32.44 10.40 -4.57
N ALA A 83 -33.75 10.18 -4.74
CA ALA A 83 -34.30 9.65 -5.99
C ALA A 83 -34.18 10.62 -7.19
N SER A 84 -34.38 11.94 -6.98
CA SER A 84 -34.24 12.92 -8.06
C SER A 84 -32.78 13.07 -8.48
N ASP A 85 -31.87 13.11 -7.51
CA ASP A 85 -30.43 13.19 -7.74
C ASP A 85 -29.94 11.94 -8.46
N PHE A 86 -30.42 10.76 -8.06
CA PHE A 86 -30.05 9.52 -8.73
C PHE A 86 -30.52 9.48 -10.19
N ILE A 87 -31.73 9.97 -10.49
CA ILE A 87 -32.20 10.11 -11.88
C ILE A 87 -31.29 11.06 -12.66
N GLU A 88 -30.86 12.16 -12.05
CA GLU A 88 -29.95 13.11 -12.69
C GLU A 88 -28.57 12.50 -12.96
N ILE A 89 -28.03 11.72 -12.02
CA ILE A 89 -26.78 10.95 -12.23
C ILE A 89 -26.91 10.01 -13.45
N LEU A 90 -28.05 9.33 -13.63
CA LEU A 90 -28.28 8.46 -14.78
C LEU A 90 -28.28 9.25 -16.11
N LYS A 91 -28.90 10.44 -16.12
CA LYS A 91 -28.92 11.32 -17.30
C LYS A 91 -27.54 11.85 -17.63
N ILE A 92 -26.77 12.27 -16.63
CA ILE A 92 -25.38 12.73 -16.79
C ILE A 92 -24.54 11.63 -17.46
N ILE A 93 -24.58 10.40 -16.95
CA ILE A 93 -23.83 9.28 -17.54
C ILE A 93 -24.30 8.97 -18.97
N ASN A 94 -25.61 8.93 -19.22
CA ASN A 94 -26.16 8.67 -20.55
C ASN A 94 -25.70 9.72 -21.58
N ARG A 95 -25.71 10.98 -21.18
CA ARG A 95 -25.27 12.12 -22.01
C ARG A 95 -23.76 12.08 -22.26
N ASP A 96 -22.98 11.97 -21.19
CA ASP A 96 -21.52 12.14 -21.24
C ASP A 96 -20.83 10.95 -21.95
N LEU A 97 -21.39 9.73 -21.86
CA LEU A 97 -20.92 8.55 -22.58
C LEU A 97 -21.67 8.29 -23.89
N HIS A 98 -22.60 9.17 -24.29
CA HIS A 98 -23.41 9.06 -25.50
C HIS A 98 -24.10 7.67 -25.66
N LEU A 99 -24.71 7.16 -24.58
CA LEU A 99 -25.25 5.79 -24.54
C LEU A 99 -26.55 5.62 -25.34
N GLY A 100 -27.26 6.72 -25.63
CA GLY A 100 -28.47 6.71 -26.46
C GLY A 100 -29.63 5.93 -25.84
N LEU A 101 -29.78 5.98 -24.52
CA LEU A 101 -30.81 5.23 -23.77
C LEU A 101 -32.13 6.00 -23.59
N GLU A 102 -32.29 7.15 -24.24
CA GLU A 102 -33.53 7.92 -24.24
C GLU A 102 -34.35 7.60 -25.49
N GLU A 103 -35.64 7.28 -25.30
CA GLU A 103 -36.61 7.28 -26.38
C GLU A 103 -36.86 8.74 -26.78
N SER A 104 -36.78 8.97 -28.09
CA SER A 104 -36.85 10.27 -28.74
C SER A 104 -38.01 11.12 -28.21
N THR A 105 -37.71 12.23 -27.53
CA THR A 105 -38.47 13.48 -27.63
C THR A 105 -37.69 14.66 -27.08
N SER A 106 -37.49 15.64 -27.96
CA SER A 106 -37.30 17.07 -27.67
C SER A 106 -35.89 17.56 -27.29
N ILE A 107 -35.30 18.20 -28.28
CA ILE A 107 -34.22 19.18 -28.24
C ILE A 107 -34.44 20.17 -27.10
N ILE A 108 -33.53 20.20 -26.10
CA ILE A 108 -33.22 21.41 -25.34
C ILE A 108 -31.71 21.55 -25.26
N THR A 109 -31.25 22.59 -25.93
CA THR A 109 -29.88 23.12 -25.94
C THR A 109 -29.49 23.54 -24.53
N GLN A 110 -28.68 22.74 -23.86
CA GLN A 110 -27.89 23.19 -22.72
C GLN A 110 -26.42 23.05 -23.09
N LYS A 111 -25.66 24.14 -22.90
CA LYS A 111 -24.22 24.23 -23.15
C LYS A 111 -23.52 22.97 -22.62
N PRO A 112 -22.56 22.39 -23.36
CA PRO A 112 -21.74 21.31 -22.83
C PRO A 112 -21.04 21.84 -21.58
N GLN A 113 -21.51 21.43 -20.40
CA GLN A 113 -20.70 21.51 -19.20
C GLN A 113 -19.56 20.54 -19.45
N ILE A 114 -18.37 21.11 -19.64
CA ILE A 114 -17.13 20.36 -19.72
C ILE A 114 -17.12 19.43 -18.50
N PRO A 115 -17.05 18.10 -18.69
CA PRO A 115 -17.05 17.18 -17.56
C PRO A 115 -15.89 17.53 -16.63
N PRO A 116 -16.06 17.42 -15.30
CA PRO A 116 -14.93 17.40 -14.38
C PRO A 116 -14.17 16.10 -14.60
N THR A 117 -13.44 16.04 -15.71
CA THR A 117 -12.53 14.96 -16.03
C THR A 117 -11.30 15.15 -15.18
N ILE A 118 -11.01 14.16 -14.36
CA ILE A 118 -9.84 14.20 -13.51
C ILE A 118 -8.77 13.34 -14.16
N THR A 119 -7.72 14.00 -14.63
CA THR A 119 -6.50 13.34 -15.05
C THR A 119 -5.81 12.83 -13.79
N ILE A 120 -5.94 11.54 -13.53
CA ILE A 120 -5.03 10.81 -12.68
C ILE A 120 -3.67 10.93 -13.37
N GLU A 121 -2.83 11.80 -12.81
CA GLU A 121 -1.41 11.76 -13.11
C GLU A 121 -0.98 10.32 -12.93
N SER A 122 -0.59 9.71 -14.05
CA SER A 122 0.32 8.61 -13.97
C SER A 122 1.49 9.17 -13.17
N THR A 123 1.58 8.76 -11.90
CA THR A 123 2.91 8.38 -11.45
C THR A 123 3.25 7.34 -12.50
N GLN A 124 4.05 7.79 -13.48
CA GLN A 124 4.74 6.88 -14.35
C GLN A 124 5.14 5.74 -13.44
N VAL A 125 4.91 4.53 -13.90
CA VAL A 125 5.76 3.45 -13.46
C VAL A 125 7.16 3.89 -13.90
N GLU A 126 7.77 4.84 -13.17
CA GLU A 126 9.12 4.68 -12.71
C GLU A 126 9.08 3.25 -12.19
N SER A 127 9.51 2.34 -13.07
CA SER A 127 10.42 1.31 -12.63
C SER A 127 11.30 2.03 -11.63
N LYS A 128 10.96 1.93 -10.33
CA LYS A 128 11.78 2.47 -9.27
C LYS A 128 13.12 1.88 -9.59
N LYS A 129 14.03 2.68 -10.16
CA LYS A 129 15.41 2.26 -10.30
C LYS A 129 15.74 1.77 -8.90
N PRO A 130 16.13 0.50 -8.73
CA PRO A 130 16.32 -0.06 -7.41
C PRO A 130 17.14 0.97 -6.64
N ILE A 131 16.59 1.47 -5.52
CA ILE A 131 17.22 2.54 -4.74
C ILE A 131 18.65 2.07 -4.55
N SER A 132 19.59 2.70 -5.24
CA SER A 132 20.97 2.25 -5.21
C SER A 132 21.46 2.58 -3.81
N TYR A 133 21.91 1.56 -3.10
CA TYR A 133 22.44 1.72 -1.76
C TYR A 133 23.77 1.00 -1.65
N GLN A 134 24.63 1.58 -0.84
CA GLN A 134 25.91 0.99 -0.44
C GLN A 134 25.96 1.03 1.08
N PHE A 135 26.63 0.05 1.67
CA PHE A 135 26.84 0.03 3.10
C PHE A 135 28.17 -0.64 3.41
N THR A 136 28.76 -0.23 4.51
CA THR A 136 29.96 -0.86 5.06
C THR A 136 29.59 -1.47 6.40
N GLN A 137 29.73 -2.79 6.52
CA GLN A 137 29.56 -3.50 7.77
C GLN A 137 30.78 -3.32 8.67
N LYS A 138 30.56 -3.29 9.99
CA LYS A 138 31.61 -3.43 11.00
C LYS A 138 31.26 -4.55 12.00
N PRO A 139 32.23 -5.06 12.77
CA PRO A 139 31.95 -5.88 13.93
C PRO A 139 31.10 -5.13 14.95
N PHE A 140 30.29 -5.86 15.72
CA PHE A 140 29.61 -5.27 16.88
C PHE A 140 30.62 -4.90 17.95
N THR A 141 30.46 -3.73 18.57
CA THR A 141 31.21 -3.39 19.79
C THR A 141 30.55 -4.02 21.02
N GLN A 142 31.25 -4.04 22.15
CA GLN A 142 30.70 -4.58 23.40
C GLN A 142 29.47 -3.80 23.86
N GLU A 143 29.46 -2.48 23.67
CA GLU A 143 28.36 -1.59 24.05
C GLU A 143 27.13 -1.83 23.15
N GLU A 144 27.35 -2.04 21.84
CA GLU A 144 26.28 -2.41 20.92
C GLU A 144 25.67 -3.77 21.30
N LEU A 145 26.49 -4.76 21.64
CA LEU A 145 26.02 -6.06 22.11
C LEU A 145 25.26 -5.93 23.43
N ALA A 146 25.75 -5.14 24.38
CA ALA A 146 25.06 -4.89 25.65
C ALA A 146 23.68 -4.25 25.43
N TYR A 147 23.56 -3.35 24.45
CA TYR A 147 22.28 -2.76 24.07
C TYR A 147 21.27 -3.77 23.49
N TRP A 148 21.73 -4.79 22.77
CA TRP A 148 20.83 -5.87 22.33
C TRP A 148 20.51 -6.84 23.48
N GLN A 149 21.49 -7.08 24.35
CA GLN A 149 21.39 -8.00 25.47
C GLN A 149 20.35 -7.60 26.51
N GLN A 150 20.06 -6.31 26.72
CA GLN A 150 18.94 -5.88 27.59
C GLN A 150 17.56 -6.40 27.13
N TYR A 151 17.41 -6.74 25.85
CA TYR A 151 16.20 -7.39 25.32
C TYR A 151 16.33 -8.93 25.30
N GLY A 152 17.43 -9.48 25.79
CA GLY A 152 17.80 -10.88 25.68
C GLY A 152 18.25 -11.28 24.27
N ILE A 153 18.62 -10.32 23.41
CA ILE A 153 19.03 -10.59 22.03
C ILE A 153 20.55 -10.77 22.01
N THR A 154 20.99 -12.01 21.87
CA THR A 154 22.43 -12.36 21.84
C THR A 154 23.03 -12.16 20.45
N GLN A 155 24.36 -12.22 20.34
CA GLN A 155 25.06 -12.15 19.06
C GLN A 155 24.65 -13.29 18.12
N GLU A 156 24.38 -14.48 18.65
CA GLU A 156 23.89 -15.63 17.87
C GLU A 156 22.51 -15.34 17.28
N ILE A 157 21.61 -14.68 18.02
CA ILE A 157 20.31 -14.27 17.50
C ILE A 157 20.47 -13.19 16.43
N LEU A 158 21.32 -12.19 16.64
CA LEU A 158 21.61 -11.17 15.62
C LEU A 158 22.10 -11.82 14.32
N SER A 159 23.05 -12.76 14.42
CA SER A 159 23.56 -13.52 13.28
C SER A 159 22.47 -14.36 12.61
N LYS A 160 21.69 -15.12 13.39
CA LYS A 160 20.58 -15.97 12.88
C LYS A 160 19.53 -15.18 12.10
N TYR A 161 19.30 -13.93 12.48
CA TYR A 161 18.33 -13.04 11.85
C TYR A 161 18.96 -12.04 10.85
N ASN A 162 20.23 -12.24 10.47
CA ASN A 162 20.96 -11.38 9.53
C ASN A 162 20.95 -9.90 9.92
N VAL A 163 21.17 -9.62 11.22
CA VAL A 163 21.33 -8.27 11.75
C VAL A 163 22.81 -7.95 11.86
N ILE A 164 23.21 -6.84 11.26
CA ILE A 164 24.61 -6.39 11.23
C ILE A 164 24.77 -5.01 11.85
N SER A 165 25.96 -4.74 12.39
CA SER A 165 26.40 -3.39 12.74
C SER A 165 26.98 -2.71 11.51
N LEU A 166 26.60 -1.45 11.28
CA LEU A 166 27.02 -0.66 10.13
C LEU A 166 28.06 0.38 10.54
N GLN A 167 29.14 0.50 9.78
CA GLN A 167 30.01 1.66 9.79
C GLN A 167 29.37 2.82 9.03
N SER A 168 28.83 2.55 7.83
CA SER A 168 28.20 3.56 6.99
C SER A 168 27.09 2.99 6.11
N TYR A 169 26.20 3.88 5.68
CA TYR A 169 25.12 3.62 4.74
C TYR A 169 24.99 4.83 3.79
N SER A 170 24.95 4.57 2.50
CA SER A 170 24.81 5.59 1.45
C SER A 170 23.65 5.26 0.53
N SER A 171 22.88 6.27 0.16
CA SER A 171 21.79 6.14 -0.81
C SER A 171 21.44 7.49 -1.43
N THR A 172 20.42 7.53 -2.28
CA THR A 172 19.89 8.76 -2.88
C THR A 172 18.57 9.13 -2.23
N ASN A 173 18.39 10.41 -1.90
CA ASN A 173 17.12 10.92 -1.38
C ASN A 173 16.06 11.01 -2.50
N LYS A 174 14.85 11.49 -2.17
CA LYS A 174 13.74 11.65 -3.14
C LYS A 174 14.05 12.59 -4.30
N ASP A 175 15.00 13.53 -4.12
CA ASP A 175 15.44 14.48 -5.14
C ASP A 175 16.63 13.95 -5.97
N GLY A 176 17.00 12.67 -5.78
CA GLY A 176 18.15 12.05 -6.44
C GLY A 176 19.51 12.47 -5.87
N LYS A 177 19.55 13.26 -4.80
CA LYS A 177 20.82 13.68 -4.17
C LYS A 177 21.41 12.54 -3.34
N PRO A 178 22.69 12.18 -3.55
CA PRO A 178 23.36 11.18 -2.73
C PRO A 178 23.54 11.71 -1.31
N TYR A 179 23.40 10.81 -0.33
CA TYR A 179 23.71 11.06 1.06
C TYR A 179 24.41 9.85 1.65
N THR A 180 25.23 10.11 2.68
CA THR A 180 25.92 9.08 3.46
C THR A 180 25.68 9.36 4.94
N ILE A 181 25.40 8.31 5.68
CA ILE A 181 25.27 8.32 7.14
C ILE A 181 26.33 7.38 7.68
N THR A 182 27.00 7.80 8.74
CA THR A 182 28.04 7.02 9.41
C THR A 182 27.62 6.77 10.85
N SER A 183 27.87 5.56 11.34
CA SER A 183 27.70 5.25 12.76
C SER A 183 28.70 6.04 13.59
N THR A 184 28.24 6.60 14.71
CA THR A 184 29.09 7.32 15.66
C THR A 184 28.99 6.67 17.03
N TYR A 185 29.80 7.14 17.99
CA TYR A 185 29.74 6.66 19.37
C TYR A 185 28.36 6.89 20.02
N ASN A 186 27.67 7.99 19.66
CA ASN A 186 26.37 8.37 20.23
C ASN A 186 25.17 7.90 19.38
N GLU A 187 25.38 7.61 18.10
CA GLU A 187 24.34 7.16 17.18
C GLU A 187 24.82 5.92 16.42
N TRP A 188 24.66 4.76 17.07
CA TRP A 188 24.90 3.47 16.42
C TRP A 188 23.91 3.22 15.29
N MET A 189 24.34 2.39 14.34
CA MET A 189 23.56 2.03 13.18
C MET A 189 23.63 0.53 12.95
N PHE A 190 22.46 -0.09 12.80
CA PHE A 190 22.31 -1.50 12.50
C PHE A 190 21.53 -1.67 11.20
N ALA A 191 21.56 -2.86 10.60
CA ALA A 191 20.69 -3.20 9.48
C ALA A 191 20.10 -4.59 9.61
N TYR A 192 18.80 -4.71 9.33
CA TYR A 192 18.12 -5.96 9.06
C TYR A 192 18.29 -6.26 7.56
N LEU A 193 19.08 -7.29 7.24
CA LEU A 193 19.37 -7.65 5.85
C LEU A 193 18.33 -8.60 5.26
N PHE A 194 17.91 -8.31 4.04
CA PHE A 194 17.11 -9.18 3.19
C PHE A 194 17.86 -9.45 1.87
N LYS A 195 17.37 -10.41 1.09
CA LYS A 195 18.02 -10.81 -0.18
C LYS A 195 18.21 -9.67 -1.19
N LYS A 196 17.32 -8.67 -1.21
CA LYS A 196 17.30 -7.59 -2.22
C LYS A 196 17.17 -6.18 -1.64
N HIS A 197 17.10 -6.07 -0.32
CA HIS A 197 16.88 -4.81 0.37
C HIS A 197 17.41 -4.90 1.80
N LEU A 198 17.50 -3.77 2.48
CA LEU A 198 17.78 -3.71 3.91
C LEU A 198 16.90 -2.67 4.58
N LYS A 199 16.72 -2.81 5.89
CA LYS A 199 16.14 -1.78 6.75
C LYS A 199 17.20 -1.37 7.77
N VAL A 200 17.66 -0.13 7.67
CA VAL A 200 18.58 0.48 8.64
C VAL A 200 17.80 0.82 9.90
N TYR A 201 18.40 0.54 11.06
CA TYR A 201 17.89 0.89 12.37
C TYR A 201 18.91 1.72 13.15
N ARG A 202 18.50 2.91 13.59
CA ARG A 202 19.30 3.86 14.36
C ARG A 202 18.59 4.13 15.69
N PRO A 203 18.84 3.36 16.75
CA PRO A 203 18.04 3.40 17.98
C PRO A 203 17.99 4.78 18.64
N PHE A 204 19.08 5.54 18.58
CA PHE A 204 19.28 6.82 19.26
C PHE A 204 19.14 8.05 18.34
N SER A 205 18.87 7.85 17.05
CA SER A 205 18.69 8.97 16.12
C SER A 205 17.23 9.37 15.99
N LYS A 206 16.95 10.64 15.66
CA LYS A 206 15.58 11.07 15.30
C LYS A 206 15.08 10.35 14.05
N LEU A 207 15.96 10.13 13.07
CA LEU A 207 15.67 9.34 11.88
C LEU A 207 16.02 7.87 12.16
N ARG A 208 15.09 7.18 12.82
CA ARG A 208 15.31 5.82 13.33
C ARG A 208 15.38 4.74 12.26
N PHE A 209 14.72 4.93 11.13
CA PHE A 209 14.58 3.91 10.09
C PHE A 209 14.84 4.47 8.70
N LEU A 210 15.61 3.72 7.91
CA LEU A 210 15.84 3.97 6.48
C LEU A 210 15.77 2.66 5.72
N TYR A 211 15.53 2.73 4.42
CA TYR A 211 15.47 1.56 3.56
C TYR A 211 16.50 1.69 2.43
N GLY A 212 17.19 0.59 2.17
CA GLY A 212 17.97 0.38 0.96
C GLY A 212 17.25 -0.61 0.07
N GLY A 213 17.06 -0.28 -1.20
CA GLY A 213 16.29 -1.09 -2.14
C GLY A 213 14.78 -0.98 -1.92
N ASN A 214 14.01 -1.87 -2.56
CA ASN A 214 12.55 -1.88 -2.46
C ASN A 214 12.10 -3.06 -1.58
N PRO A 215 11.50 -2.80 -0.39
CA PRO A 215 10.97 -3.84 0.48
C PRO A 215 9.66 -4.39 -0.08
N GLU A 216 9.76 -5.32 -1.03
CA GLU A 216 8.61 -6.11 -1.50
C GLU A 216 8.37 -7.30 -0.56
N ASN A 217 7.11 -7.53 -0.18
CA ASN A 217 6.70 -8.67 0.67
C ASN A 217 7.48 -8.78 1.99
N TYR A 218 7.78 -7.64 2.62
CA TYR A 218 8.52 -7.59 3.88
C TYR A 218 7.87 -8.45 4.97
N CYS A 219 8.61 -9.45 5.45
CA CYS A 219 8.22 -10.31 6.56
C CYS A 219 9.50 -10.76 7.29
N PHE A 220 9.85 -10.07 8.37
CA PHE A 220 11.05 -10.39 9.14
C PHE A 220 10.80 -11.62 10.02
N GLY A 221 11.80 -12.49 10.12
CA GLY A 221 11.76 -13.75 10.89
C GLY A 221 11.11 -14.94 10.20
N GLU A 222 10.51 -14.76 9.02
CA GLU A 222 9.81 -15.84 8.32
C GLU A 222 10.72 -17.04 7.99
N SER A 223 11.97 -16.76 7.58
CA SER A 223 12.95 -17.80 7.26
C SER A 223 13.41 -18.61 8.48
N GLN A 224 13.20 -18.09 9.69
CA GLN A 224 13.59 -18.72 10.95
C GLN A 224 12.44 -19.54 11.56
N LEU A 225 11.24 -19.48 10.98
CA LEU A 225 10.08 -20.23 11.46
C LEU A 225 10.22 -21.74 11.18
N PRO A 226 9.81 -22.61 12.13
CA PRO A 226 9.73 -24.04 11.89
C PRO A 226 8.66 -24.38 10.83
N LEU A 227 8.70 -25.61 10.29
CA LEU A 227 7.69 -26.07 9.33
C LEU A 227 6.28 -25.99 9.91
N GLN A 228 6.12 -26.42 11.17
CA GLN A 228 4.88 -26.31 11.95
C GLN A 228 5.19 -25.86 13.38
N GLY A 229 4.21 -25.27 14.05
CA GLY A 229 4.30 -24.87 15.45
C GLY A 229 2.93 -24.70 16.10
N ASP A 230 2.90 -24.43 17.39
CA ASP A 230 1.65 -24.20 18.11
C ASP A 230 1.20 -22.74 17.97
N ILE A 231 2.02 -21.81 18.46
CA ILE A 231 1.74 -20.37 18.48
C ILE A 231 2.79 -19.64 17.62
N LEU A 232 2.33 -18.73 16.78
CA LEU A 232 3.17 -17.75 16.07
C LEU A 232 2.78 -16.34 16.50
N PHE A 233 3.72 -15.59 17.07
CA PHE A 233 3.50 -14.20 17.41
C PHE A 233 3.71 -13.28 16.19
N ILE A 234 2.78 -12.36 15.96
CA ILE A 234 2.95 -11.26 15.00
C ILE A 234 3.21 -9.97 15.78
N THR A 235 4.41 -9.42 15.65
CA THR A 235 4.85 -8.25 16.43
C THR A 235 4.88 -6.96 15.60
N ALA A 236 5.03 -5.83 16.29
CA ALA A 236 5.16 -4.51 15.70
C ALA A 236 6.49 -4.30 14.93
N GLY A 237 7.58 -4.93 15.39
CA GLY A 237 8.90 -4.73 14.78
C GLY A 237 9.92 -5.84 15.04
N GLU A 238 11.06 -5.72 14.35
CA GLU A 238 12.08 -6.76 14.22
C GLU A 238 12.78 -7.07 15.54
N LYS A 239 12.96 -6.05 16.38
CA LYS A 239 13.52 -6.19 17.72
C LYS A 239 12.65 -7.10 18.60
N ASP A 240 11.33 -6.97 18.51
CA ASP A 240 10.41 -7.77 19.32
C ASP A 240 10.37 -9.22 18.83
N VAL A 241 10.50 -9.43 17.52
CA VAL A 241 10.69 -10.77 16.93
C VAL A 241 11.93 -11.44 17.53
N MET A 242 13.08 -10.75 17.53
CA MET A 242 14.31 -11.32 18.07
C MET A 242 14.25 -11.55 19.58
N SER A 243 13.57 -10.67 20.32
CA SER A 243 13.35 -10.82 21.77
C SER A 243 12.50 -12.05 22.10
N LEU A 244 11.45 -12.32 21.32
CA LEU A 244 10.65 -13.54 21.44
C LEU A 244 11.45 -14.78 21.02
N ALA A 245 12.19 -14.68 19.92
CA ALA A 245 12.99 -15.77 19.38
C ALA A 245 14.10 -16.21 20.33
N SER A 246 14.72 -15.28 21.07
CA SER A 246 15.74 -15.62 22.07
C SER A 246 15.19 -16.41 23.26
N ARG A 247 13.87 -16.41 23.43
CA ARG A 247 13.13 -17.18 24.45
C ARG A 247 12.46 -18.43 23.87
N GLY A 248 12.79 -18.78 22.62
CA GLY A 248 12.27 -19.99 21.97
C GLY A 248 10.89 -19.83 21.32
N PHE A 249 10.32 -18.63 21.27
CA PHE A 249 9.03 -18.39 20.62
C PHE A 249 9.18 -18.13 19.12
N SER A 250 8.25 -18.65 18.33
CA SER A 250 8.13 -18.35 16.90
C SER A 250 7.50 -16.97 16.74
N ALA A 251 8.17 -16.05 16.05
CA ALA A 251 7.68 -14.69 15.85
C ALA A 251 8.03 -14.14 14.46
N ILE A 252 7.18 -13.26 13.95
CA ILE A 252 7.41 -12.48 12.73
C ILE A 252 6.92 -11.03 12.90
N CYS A 253 7.39 -10.13 12.05
CA CYS A 253 6.79 -8.82 11.90
C CYS A 253 6.71 -8.41 10.43
N PHE A 254 5.82 -7.48 10.13
CA PHE A 254 5.68 -6.86 8.82
C PHE A 254 6.39 -5.50 8.81
N ASN A 255 6.35 -4.80 7.66
CA ASN A 255 7.16 -3.60 7.44
C ASN A 255 6.90 -2.46 8.44
N SER A 256 5.65 -2.37 8.90
CA SER A 256 5.14 -1.41 9.88
C SER A 256 3.98 -2.01 10.66
N GLU A 257 3.62 -1.40 11.79
CA GLU A 257 2.43 -1.75 12.58
C GLU A 257 1.13 -1.64 11.77
N THR A 258 1.10 -0.70 10.83
CA THR A 258 -0.03 -0.47 9.91
C THR A 258 0.02 -1.32 8.65
N ALA A 259 0.99 -2.24 8.53
CA ALA A 259 1.15 -3.03 7.32
C ALA A 259 -0.03 -4.00 7.15
N HIS A 260 -0.67 -3.92 5.97
CA HIS A 260 -1.70 -4.87 5.60
C HIS A 260 -1.10 -6.25 5.34
N ILE A 261 -1.52 -7.25 6.11
CA ILE A 261 -1.10 -8.64 5.94
C ILE A 261 -1.95 -9.27 4.82
N PRO A 262 -1.37 -9.71 3.69
CA PRO A 262 -2.15 -10.35 2.63
C PRO A 262 -2.87 -11.59 3.15
N LEU A 263 -4.15 -11.77 2.81
CA LEU A 263 -4.95 -12.92 3.26
C LEU A 263 -4.29 -14.27 2.92
N GLN A 264 -3.68 -14.38 1.74
CA GLN A 264 -2.93 -15.58 1.34
C GLN A 264 -1.74 -15.86 2.25
N LYS A 265 -1.06 -14.81 2.74
CA LYS A 265 0.03 -14.94 3.71
C LYS A 265 -0.52 -15.45 5.04
N LEU A 266 -1.60 -14.83 5.53
CA LEU A 266 -2.23 -15.22 6.78
C LEU A 266 -2.73 -16.67 6.74
N GLN A 267 -3.36 -17.10 5.65
CA GLN A 267 -3.79 -18.48 5.44
C GLN A 267 -2.62 -19.47 5.48
N LYS A 268 -1.51 -19.15 4.81
CA LYS A 268 -0.28 -19.98 4.87
C LYS A 268 0.27 -20.10 6.29
N LEU A 269 0.22 -19.03 7.08
CA LEU A 269 0.64 -19.07 8.48
C LEU A 269 -0.31 -19.91 9.34
N LYS A 270 -1.64 -19.78 9.14
CA LYS A 270 -2.65 -20.60 9.83
C LYS A 270 -2.59 -22.09 9.49
N MET A 271 -2.05 -22.46 8.32
CA MET A 271 -1.79 -23.86 7.99
C MET A 271 -0.55 -24.42 8.71
N ARG A 272 0.37 -23.57 9.14
CA ARG A 272 1.61 -23.96 9.83
C ARG A 272 1.49 -23.87 11.35
N PHE A 273 0.65 -22.97 11.86
CA PHE A 273 0.48 -22.70 13.29
C PHE A 273 -0.98 -22.79 13.71
N ARG A 274 -1.23 -23.39 14.87
CA ARG A 274 -2.59 -23.52 15.44
C ARG A 274 -3.15 -22.16 15.88
N HIS A 275 -2.28 -21.29 16.40
CA HIS A 275 -2.63 -19.97 16.90
C HIS A 275 -1.71 -18.89 16.30
N LEU A 276 -2.31 -17.76 15.94
CA LEU A 276 -1.64 -16.54 15.48
C LEU A 276 -2.01 -15.38 16.41
#